data_AF-A0AAW0Q1Q8-F1
#
_entry.id   AF-A0AAW0Q1Q8-F1
#
_cell.length_a   1.000
_cell.length_b   1.000
_cell.length_c   1.000
_cell.angle_alpha   90.00
_cell.angle_beta   90.00
_cell.angle_gamma   90.00
#
_symmetry.space_group_name_H-M   'P 1'
#
loop_
_entity.id
_entity.type
_entity.pdbx_description
1 polymer ?
#
loop_
_entity_poly.entity_id
_entity_poly.type
_entity_poly.pdbx_seq_one_letter_code
_entity_poly.pdbx_strand_id
1 'polypeptide(L)'
;MDSLKRFPGYDAESKEFNAEVHRKHILGMNVADYMSYLMEEDEEAYKKQFSRFIKNGVTPDMVEEMYKKAHAPSEQTPFTKRNPRETWNKAKLSLAQRKNRVAQKKASFLRAQEQEAGDG
;
A
#
# COMPACT_ATOMS: atom_id res chain seq x y z
N MET A 1 -18.55 -14.06 19.69
CA MET A 1 -19.09 -12.84 20.35
C MET A 1 -17.90 -12.08 20.87
N ASP A 2 -17.61 -10.92 20.29
CA ASP A 2 -16.49 -10.10 20.72
C ASP A 2 -16.78 -9.44 22.08
N SER A 3 -15.75 -9.31 22.92
CA SER A 3 -15.86 -8.69 24.24
C SER A 3 -15.57 -7.19 24.15
N LEU A 4 -16.38 -6.37 24.83
CA LEU A 4 -16.24 -4.90 24.78
C LEU A 4 -14.97 -4.37 25.49
N LYS A 5 -14.29 -5.22 26.26
CA LYS A 5 -13.12 -4.85 27.09
C LYS A 5 -11.91 -4.35 26.30
N ARG A 6 -11.86 -4.60 24.99
CA ARG A 6 -10.75 -4.20 24.12
C ARG A 6 -11.03 -2.93 23.32
N PHE A 7 -12.24 -2.38 23.43
CA PHE A 7 -12.59 -1.17 22.71
C PHE A 7 -12.21 0.09 23.50
N PRO A 8 -11.73 1.15 22.81
CA PRO A 8 -11.56 2.46 23.41
C PRO A 8 -12.87 2.92 24.06
N GLY A 9 -12.81 3.42 25.30
CA GLY A 9 -13.98 3.80 26.09
C GLY A 9 -14.43 2.76 27.12
N TYR A 10 -13.81 1.57 27.17
CA TYR A 10 -13.99 0.64 28.28
C TYR A 10 -13.11 1.04 29.47
N ASP A 11 -13.73 1.19 30.64
CA ASP A 11 -13.03 1.42 31.89
C ASP A 11 -12.86 0.10 32.67
N ALA A 12 -11.62 -0.23 33.02
CA ALA A 12 -11.29 -1.47 33.71
C ALA A 12 -11.73 -1.47 35.18
N GLU A 13 -11.85 -0.28 35.79
CA GLU A 13 -12.18 -0.12 37.20
C GLU A 13 -13.70 -0.24 37.42
N SER A 14 -14.49 0.57 36.72
CA SER A 14 -15.97 0.47 36.76
C SER A 14 -16.52 -0.72 35.97
N LYS A 15 -15.74 -1.31 35.05
CA LYS A 15 -16.17 -2.35 34.08
C LYS A 15 -17.29 -1.87 33.14
N GLU A 16 -17.42 -0.56 32.98
CA GLU A 16 -18.42 0.06 32.11
C GLU A 16 -17.80 0.46 30.77
N PHE A 17 -18.65 0.55 29.74
CA PHE A 17 -18.25 0.93 28.40
C PHE A 17 -18.94 2.21 27.98
N ASN A 18 -18.15 3.24 27.69
CA ASN A 18 -18.62 4.49 27.14
C ASN A 18 -18.64 4.44 25.60
N ALA A 19 -19.84 4.30 25.04
CA ALA A 19 -20.06 4.23 23.60
C ALA A 19 -19.74 5.55 22.87
N GLU A 20 -19.86 6.70 23.53
CA GLU A 20 -19.55 7.99 22.91
C GLU A 20 -18.05 8.13 22.68
N VAL A 21 -17.22 7.79 23.66
CA VAL A 21 -15.76 7.79 23.52
C VAL A 21 -15.34 6.85 22.41
N HIS A 22 -15.94 5.66 22.34
CA HIS A 22 -15.66 4.71 21.27
C HIS A 22 -16.00 5.27 19.89
N ARG A 23 -17.18 5.89 19.75
CA ARG A 23 -17.62 6.53 18.50
C ARG A 23 -16.69 7.66 18.08
N LYS A 24 -16.25 8.51 19.02
CA LYS A 24 -15.28 9.58 18.76
C LYS A 24 -13.96 9.03 18.20
N HIS A 25 -13.49 7.89 18.71
CA HIS A 25 -12.28 7.23 18.21
C HIS A 25 -12.49 6.63 16.82
N ILE A 26 -13.65 6.05 16.53
CA ILE A 26 -13.97 5.52 15.18
C ILE A 26 -13.91 6.65 14.14
N LEU A 27 -14.40 7.84 14.50
CA LEU A 27 -14.43 9.00 13.63
C LEU A 27 -13.16 9.86 13.67
N GLY A 28 -12.12 9.41 14.40
CA GLY A 28 -10.82 10.09 14.45
C GLY A 28 -10.83 11.44 15.20
N MET A 29 -11.84 11.72 16.03
CA MET A 29 -11.92 13.00 16.75
C MET A 29 -10.74 13.19 17.72
N ASN A 30 -10.24 12.12 18.33
CA ASN A 30 -9.03 12.16 19.16
C ASN A 30 -7.78 12.64 18.39
N VAL A 31 -7.69 12.31 17.10
CA VAL A 31 -6.61 12.77 16.22
C VAL A 31 -6.82 14.25 15.87
N ALA A 32 -8.05 14.65 15.56
CA ALA A 32 -8.39 16.05 15.33
C ALA A 32 -8.07 16.93 16.54
N ASP A 33 -8.47 16.51 17.75
CA ASP A 33 -8.17 17.21 19.00
C ASP A 33 -6.66 17.35 19.21
N TYR A 34 -5.89 16.29 18.95
CA TYR A 34 -4.43 16.34 19.08
C TYR A 34 -3.75 17.20 18.01
N MET A 35 -4.29 17.22 16.78
CA MET A 35 -3.84 18.14 15.74
C MET A 35 -4.05 19.59 16.16
N SER A 36 -5.24 19.94 16.67
CA SER A 36 -5.53 21.30 17.15
C SER A 36 -4.64 21.70 18.33
N TYR A 37 -4.45 20.80 19.30
CA TYR A 37 -3.55 21.02 20.43
C TYR A 37 -2.11 21.32 19.98
N LEU A 38 -1.56 20.50 19.07
CA LEU A 38 -0.19 20.72 18.58
C LEU A 38 -0.06 21.95 17.68
N MET A 39 -1.12 22.34 16.97
CA MET A 39 -1.09 23.59 16.19
C MET A 39 -0.96 24.83 17.07
N GLU A 40 -1.51 24.80 18.29
CA GLU A 40 -1.45 25.91 19.25
C GLU A 40 -0.15 25.88 20.09
N GLU A 41 0.27 24.69 20.53
CA GLU A 41 1.39 24.53 21.48
C GLU A 41 2.76 24.37 20.81
N ASP A 42 2.86 23.60 19.71
CA ASP A 42 4.13 23.27 19.06
C ASP A 42 3.95 22.95 17.57
N GLU A 43 4.06 24.00 16.75
CA GLU A 43 3.93 23.91 15.30
C GLU A 43 5.02 23.04 14.64
N GLU A 44 6.20 22.90 15.27
CA GLU A 44 7.30 22.07 14.75
C GLU A 44 6.96 20.58 14.93
N ALA A 45 6.46 20.21 16.11
CA ALA A 45 5.92 18.88 16.36
C ALA A 45 4.72 18.58 15.45
N TYR A 46 3.83 19.55 15.23
CA TYR A 46 2.70 19.40 14.30
C TYR A 46 3.18 19.07 12.88
N LYS A 47 4.14 19.85 12.34
CA LYS A 47 4.70 19.61 11.00
C LYS A 47 5.38 18.24 10.89
N LYS A 48 6.09 17.81 11.94
CA LYS A 48 6.78 16.52 11.99
C LYS A 48 5.79 15.34 12.01
N GLN A 49 4.80 15.38 12.89
CA GLN A 49 3.86 14.28 13.09
C GLN A 49 2.80 14.21 11.98
N PHE A 50 2.29 15.36 11.54
CA PHE A 50 1.18 15.48 10.59
C PHE A 50 1.61 15.91 9.18
N SER A 51 2.89 15.73 8.83
CA SER A 51 3.43 16.08 7.49
C SER A 51 2.58 15.61 6.31
N ARG A 52 2.01 14.39 6.37
CA ARG A 52 1.12 13.86 5.31
C ARG A 52 -0.24 14.53 5.27
N PHE A 53 -0.78 14.92 6.43
CA PHE A 53 -2.05 15.64 6.52
C PHE A 53 -1.89 17.03 5.91
N ILE A 54 -0.81 17.74 6.24
CA ILE A 54 -0.46 19.03 5.65
C ILE A 54 -0.31 18.90 4.13
N LYS A 55 0.43 17.90 3.65
CA LYS A 55 0.62 17.66 2.22
C LYS A 55 -0.70 17.43 1.45
N ASN A 56 -1.68 16.79 2.10
CA ASN A 56 -2.97 16.48 1.51
C ASN A 56 -4.05 17.53 1.83
N GLY A 57 -3.71 18.61 2.54
CA GLY A 57 -4.66 19.67 2.92
C GLY A 57 -5.74 19.22 3.92
N VAL A 58 -5.45 18.21 4.75
CA VAL A 58 -6.41 17.71 5.74
C VAL A 58 -6.28 18.54 7.02
N THR A 59 -7.35 19.25 7.37
CA THR A 59 -7.46 20.03 8.62
C THR A 59 -8.15 19.20 9.72
N PRO A 60 -8.01 19.59 11.01
CA PRO A 60 -8.67 18.89 12.12
C PRO A 60 -10.18 18.71 11.90
N ASP A 61 -10.88 19.75 11.46
CA ASP A 61 -12.33 19.73 11.23
C ASP A 61 -12.75 18.77 10.09
N MET A 62 -11.86 18.55 9.11
CA MET A 62 -12.13 17.68 7.97
C MET A 62 -11.92 16.19 8.29
N VAL A 63 -11.24 15.84 9.39
CA VAL A 63 -10.94 14.45 9.76
C VAL A 63 -12.21 13.65 9.97
N GLU A 64 -13.18 14.19 10.71
CA GLU A 64 -14.45 13.50 10.99
C GLU A 64 -15.23 13.22 9.70
N GLU A 65 -15.32 14.22 8.81
CA GLU A 65 -16.04 14.10 7.55
C GLU A 65 -15.37 13.10 6.60
N MET A 66 -14.04 13.08 6.57
CA MET A 66 -13.25 12.12 5.79
C MET A 66 -13.56 10.68 6.19
N TYR A 67 -13.61 10.37 7.50
CA TYR A 67 -13.96 9.04 7.97
C TYR A 67 -15.42 8.69 7.71
N LYS A 68 -16.36 9.63 7.89
CA LYS A 68 -17.78 9.42 7.53
C LYS A 68 -17.94 9.07 6.06
N LYS A 69 -17.23 9.77 5.16
CA LYS A 69 -17.22 9.48 3.72
C LYS A 69 -16.62 8.11 3.41
N ALA A 70 -15.58 7.70 4.12
CA ALA A 70 -14.96 6.38 3.95
C ALA A 70 -15.87 5.22 4.43
N HIS A 71 -16.66 5.46 5.50
CA HIS A 71 -17.63 4.50 6.00
C HIS A 71 -18.95 4.49 5.23
N ALA A 72 -19.18 5.48 4.35
CA ALA A 72 -20.36 5.49 3.51
C ALA A 72 -20.40 4.20 2.66
N PRO A 73 -21.56 3.54 2.53
CA PRO A 73 -21.68 2.34 1.72
C PRO A 73 -21.30 2.67 0.28
N SER A 74 -20.16 2.15 -0.16
CA SER A 74 -19.79 2.18 -1.57
C SER A 74 -20.44 0.98 -2.23
N GLU A 75 -21.34 1.20 -3.20
CA GLU A 75 -21.90 0.14 -4.04
C GLU A 75 -20.83 -0.59 -4.87
N GLN A 76 -19.60 -0.08 -4.88
CA GLN A 76 -18.48 -0.68 -5.57
C GLN A 76 -17.99 -1.91 -4.80
N THR A 77 -18.34 -3.06 -5.37
CA THR A 77 -17.87 -4.42 -5.09
C THR A 77 -16.58 -4.50 -4.24
N PRO A 78 -16.54 -5.33 -3.19
CA PRO A 78 -15.39 -5.50 -2.28
C PRO A 78 -14.14 -6.12 -2.93
N PHE A 79 -14.14 -6.30 -4.26
CA PHE A 79 -13.04 -6.90 -5.00
C PHE A 79 -12.13 -5.82 -5.56
N THR A 80 -11.01 -5.58 -4.87
CA THR A 80 -9.89 -4.83 -5.43
C THR A 80 -9.42 -5.55 -6.69
N LYS A 81 -9.41 -4.87 -7.84
CA LYS A 81 -8.85 -5.42 -9.08
C LYS A 81 -7.37 -5.69 -8.84
N ARG A 82 -6.99 -6.97 -8.82
CA ARG A 82 -5.59 -7.36 -8.66
C ARG A 82 -4.85 -7.03 -9.96
N ASN A 83 -3.91 -6.11 -9.89
CA ASN A 83 -3.02 -5.83 -11.01
C ASN A 83 -2.22 -7.10 -11.38
N PRO A 84 -1.96 -7.33 -12.68
CA PRO A 84 -1.05 -8.40 -13.11
C PRO A 84 0.30 -8.25 -12.39
N ARG A 85 0.88 -9.35 -11.92
CA ARG A 85 2.22 -9.31 -11.32
C ARG A 85 3.24 -9.24 -12.45
N GLU A 86 3.93 -8.12 -12.55
CA GLU A 86 5.14 -8.05 -13.37
C GLU A 86 6.25 -8.85 -12.69
N THR A 87 6.92 -9.72 -13.46
CA THR A 87 8.03 -10.52 -12.97
C THR A 87 9.33 -9.97 -13.53
N TRP A 88 10.26 -9.57 -12.64
CA TRP A 88 11.60 -9.13 -13.01
C TRP A 88 12.51 -10.25 -13.54
N ASN A 89 12.07 -11.50 -13.40
CA ASN A 89 12.83 -12.67 -13.82
C ASN A 89 12.65 -12.94 -15.32
N LYS A 90 13.73 -13.37 -15.97
CA LYS A 90 13.69 -13.75 -17.39
C LYS A 90 12.75 -14.94 -17.60
N ALA A 91 11.87 -14.83 -18.59
CA ALA A 91 10.99 -15.92 -18.98
C ALA A 91 11.79 -17.16 -19.37
N LYS A 92 11.32 -18.34 -18.93
CA LYS A 92 11.92 -19.63 -19.31
C LYS A 92 11.78 -19.82 -20.82
N LEU A 93 12.90 -20.07 -21.50
CA LEU A 93 12.90 -20.33 -22.94
C LEU A 93 12.10 -21.59 -23.27
N SER A 94 11.29 -21.51 -24.34
CA SER A 94 10.55 -22.66 -24.86
C SER A 94 11.49 -23.68 -25.53
N LEU A 95 11.00 -24.90 -25.73
CA LEU A 95 11.77 -25.96 -26.41
C LEU A 95 12.19 -25.55 -27.82
N ALA A 96 11.29 -24.93 -28.59
CA ALA A 96 11.58 -24.45 -29.94
C ALA A 96 12.68 -23.39 -29.96
N GLN A 97 12.63 -22.42 -29.03
CA GLN A 97 13.67 -21.39 -28.88
C GLN A 97 15.03 -21.99 -28.52
N ARG A 98 15.07 -23.03 -27.68
CA ARG A 98 16.31 -23.74 -27.34
C ARG A 98 16.87 -24.48 -28.54
N LYS A 99 16.04 -25.19 -29.32
CA LYS A 99 16.46 -25.92 -30.53
C LYS A 99 17.01 -24.96 -31.60
N ASN A 100 16.31 -23.86 -31.86
CA ASN A 100 16.77 -22.85 -32.81
C ASN A 100 18.10 -22.22 -32.39
N ARG A 101 18.29 -21.94 -31.09
CA ARG A 101 19.58 -21.44 -30.59
C ARG A 101 20.73 -22.42 -30.84
N VAL A 102 20.50 -23.71 -30.65
CA VAL A 102 21.52 -24.74 -30.92
C VAL A 102 21.83 -24.81 -32.42
N ALA A 103 20.80 -24.81 -33.28
CA ALA A 103 20.98 -24.84 -34.72
C ALA A 103 21.76 -23.61 -35.23
N GLN A 104 21.40 -22.41 -34.75
CA GLN A 104 22.10 -21.16 -35.08
C GLN A 104 23.57 -21.21 -34.65
N LYS A 105 23.86 -21.66 -33.43
CA LYS A 105 25.24 -21.79 -32.94
C LYS A 105 26.07 -22.78 -33.76
N LYS A 106 25.48 -23.91 -34.17
CA LYS A 106 26.16 -24.89 -35.04
C LYS A 106 26.42 -24.30 -36.43
N ALA A 107 25.44 -23.66 -37.04
CA ALA A 107 25.58 -23.05 -38.35
C ALA A 107 26.61 -21.90 -38.37
N SER A 108 26.64 -21.06 -37.33
CA SER A 108 27.65 -20.00 -37.22
C SER A 108 29.06 -20.55 -37.07
N PHE A 109 29.21 -21.65 -36.31
CA PHE A 109 30.50 -22.29 -36.12
C PHE A 109 31.03 -22.90 -37.43
N LEU A 110 30.19 -23.63 -38.16
CA LEU A 110 30.57 -24.19 -39.46
C LEU A 110 30.95 -23.10 -40.47
N ARG A 111 30.17 -22.02 -40.54
CA ARG A 111 30.50 -20.87 -41.40
C ARG A 111 31.84 -20.23 -41.04
N ALA A 112 32.16 -20.11 -39.76
CA ALA A 112 33.44 -19.57 -39.32
C ALA A 112 34.61 -20.46 -39.74
N GLN A 113 34.46 -21.80 -39.63
CA GLN A 113 35.48 -22.75 -40.10
C GLN A 113 35.66 -22.70 -41.62
N GLU A 114 34.58 -22.57 -42.39
CA GLU A 114 34.63 -22.44 -43.86
C GLU A 114 35.32 -21.14 -44.29
N GLN A 115 35.12 -20.04 -43.56
CA GLN A 115 35.81 -18.77 -43.81
C GLN A 115 37.29 -18.85 -43.46
N GLU A 116 37.66 -19.45 -42.33
CA GLU A 116 39.05 -19.61 -41.90
C GLU A 116 39.84 -20.56 -42.82
N ALA A 117 39.19 -21.59 -43.36
CA ALA A 117 39.79 -22.51 -44.33
C ALA A 117 39.86 -21.94 -45.77
N GLY A 118 39.11 -20.87 -46.07
CA GLY A 118 39.10 -20.22 -47.38
C GLY A 118 40.08 -19.05 -47.52
N ASP A 119 40.66 -18.58 -46.40
CA ASP A 119 41.59 -17.45 -46.33
C ASP A 119 43.07 -17.88 -46.10
N GLY A 120 43.37 -19.18 -46.22
CA GLY A 120 44.71 -19.77 -46.12
C GLY A 120 45.11 -20.50 -47.40
#